data_AF-A0A845WTP3-F1
#
_entry.id   AF-A0A845WTP3-F1
#
_cell.length_a   1.000
_cell.length_b   1.000
_cell.length_c   1.000
_cell.angle_alpha   90.00
_cell.angle_beta   90.00
_cell.angle_gamma   90.00
#
_symmetry.space_group_name_H-M   'P 1'
#
loop_
_entity.id
_entity.type
_entity.pdbx_description
1 polymer ?
#
loop_
_entity_poly.entity_id
_entity_poly.type
_entity_poly.pdbx_seq_one_letter_code
_entity_poly.pdbx_strand_id
1 'polypeptide(L)'
;MLYKYVTATLSTLLLALLIGCNGADSPSPDPDASKSSEPENALKVIQKPDQPLTVAETNPNPGSQQSVDQYLKGLSAKGMTKTNQGIWIESGDTLLANHQGTIPLPAASLTKAATTLAALSTLGPDHQFITKFSATGPIENGVLQGDLVVEGSEDPFFVWEEAIVVGNQLNQLGIKQVTGNLVIVGKFYMNFESLPLKAGTLLKQGLNGKSWPPAAETQYQTLPPGTPRPEIAIAGSVQVVASPPDNLQPLVRQYSFPLAELLKKMNRY
;
A
#
# COMPACT_ATOMS: atom_id res chain seq x y z
N MET A 1 7.32 -39.94 -8.76
CA MET A 1 8.53 -40.17 -9.61
C MET A 1 9.03 -38.79 -10.00
N LEU A 2 10.14 -38.30 -9.43
CA LEU A 2 11.54 -38.56 -9.84
C LEU A 2 11.81 -38.18 -11.31
N TYR A 3 12.88 -37.45 -11.67
CA TYR A 3 13.90 -36.69 -10.92
C TYR A 3 14.80 -35.97 -11.95
N LYS A 4 15.38 -34.80 -11.65
CA LYS A 4 16.84 -34.49 -11.78
C LYS A 4 17.17 -33.00 -11.68
N TYR A 5 18.13 -32.71 -10.81
CA TYR A 5 18.92 -31.47 -10.73
C TYR A 5 20.08 -31.49 -11.73
N VAL A 6 20.65 -30.33 -12.02
CA VAL A 6 22.04 -30.18 -12.47
C VAL A 6 22.72 -29.09 -11.63
N THR A 7 23.88 -29.42 -11.06
CA THR A 7 24.79 -28.53 -10.34
C THR A 7 26.20 -28.72 -10.90
N ALA A 8 26.99 -27.64 -10.96
CA ALA A 8 28.43 -27.66 -11.27
C ALA A 8 29.08 -26.50 -10.49
N THR A 9 29.64 -26.73 -9.31
CA THR A 9 30.99 -27.26 -8.97
C THR A 9 32.14 -26.26 -9.21
N LEU A 10 32.70 -25.86 -8.08
CA LEU A 10 33.89 -25.04 -7.88
C LEU A 10 35.16 -25.75 -8.39
N SER A 11 36.18 -25.01 -8.80
CA SER A 11 37.52 -25.58 -9.00
C SER A 11 38.62 -24.55 -8.69
N THR A 12 39.49 -24.91 -7.74
CA THR A 12 40.71 -24.18 -7.38
C THR A 12 41.92 -24.99 -7.85
N LEU A 13 42.91 -24.32 -8.46
CA LEU A 13 44.22 -24.93 -8.69
C LEU A 13 45.32 -23.91 -8.41
N LEU A 14 46.37 -24.38 -7.74
CA LEU A 14 47.47 -23.59 -7.20
C LEU A 14 48.77 -24.05 -7.87
N LEU A 15 49.58 -23.13 -8.42
CA LEU A 15 51.01 -23.38 -8.65
C LEU A 15 51.78 -22.06 -8.79
N ALA A 16 53.05 -22.05 -8.38
CA ALA A 16 53.89 -20.84 -8.25
C ALA A 16 55.36 -21.11 -8.63
N LEU A 17 56.17 -20.02 -8.62
CA LEU A 17 57.60 -19.88 -8.94
C LEU A 17 57.95 -19.82 -10.45
N LEU A 18 58.46 -18.68 -10.99
CA LEU A 18 59.84 -18.10 -10.94
C LEU A 18 60.83 -18.89 -11.82
N ILE A 19 61.73 -18.37 -12.67
CA ILE A 19 62.60 -17.15 -12.77
C ILE A 19 62.78 -16.83 -14.30
N GLY A 20 63.17 -15.66 -14.86
CA GLY A 20 63.52 -14.30 -14.39
C GLY A 20 64.65 -13.63 -15.24
N CYS A 21 64.79 -12.29 -15.20
CA CYS A 21 65.91 -11.43 -15.69
C CYS A 21 66.13 -11.23 -17.23
N ASN A 22 66.62 -10.08 -17.76
CA ASN A 22 66.65 -8.67 -17.29
C ASN A 22 67.07 -7.68 -18.42
N GLY A 23 66.57 -6.43 -18.39
CA GLY A 23 67.16 -5.21 -19.01
C GLY A 23 67.05 -5.01 -20.55
N ALA A 24 67.19 -3.79 -21.09
CA ALA A 24 67.05 -2.43 -20.53
C ALA A 24 67.05 -1.39 -21.68
N ASP A 25 66.22 -0.34 -21.62
CA ASP A 25 66.51 1.02 -22.11
C ASP A 25 65.36 2.00 -21.73
N SER A 26 65.67 3.30 -21.60
CA SER A 26 64.76 4.39 -21.16
C SER A 26 65.16 5.69 -21.91
N PRO A 27 64.42 6.84 -21.92
CA PRO A 27 64.10 7.63 -20.70
C PRO A 27 62.83 8.55 -20.68
N SER A 28 62.26 8.72 -19.47
CA SER A 28 61.75 9.98 -18.83
C SER A 28 60.58 10.82 -19.43
N PRO A 29 59.95 11.76 -18.66
CA PRO A 29 60.11 12.12 -17.22
C PRO A 29 58.83 12.17 -16.33
N ASP A 30 59.05 11.95 -15.02
CA ASP A 30 58.50 12.55 -13.76
C ASP A 30 57.26 13.49 -13.72
N PRO A 31 56.48 13.56 -12.59
CA PRO A 31 57.04 13.60 -11.22
C PRO A 31 56.31 12.92 -10.02
N ASP A 32 57.11 12.83 -8.96
CA ASP A 32 56.85 12.57 -7.52
C ASP A 32 55.58 13.17 -6.89
N ALA A 33 54.91 12.39 -6.03
CA ALA A 33 53.97 12.88 -5.00
C ALA A 33 53.76 11.88 -3.83
N SER A 34 54.57 12.05 -2.78
CA SER A 34 54.27 11.89 -1.33
C SER A 34 53.18 10.92 -0.81
N LYS A 35 53.57 10.21 0.27
CA LYS A 35 52.71 9.54 1.27
C LYS A 35 51.53 10.40 1.76
N SER A 36 50.39 9.76 2.02
CA SER A 36 49.43 10.16 3.07
C SER A 36 48.79 8.94 3.72
N SER A 37 48.59 9.01 5.04
CA SER A 37 47.92 7.98 5.83
C SER A 37 46.40 8.18 5.79
N GLU A 38 45.65 7.19 5.31
CA GLU A 38 44.20 7.16 5.54
C GLU A 38 43.89 6.52 6.91
N PRO A 39 43.01 7.12 7.73
CA PRO A 39 42.62 6.55 9.00
C PRO A 39 41.65 5.38 8.77
N GLU A 40 41.91 4.26 9.45
CA GLU A 40 41.07 3.06 9.48
C GLU A 40 39.76 3.32 10.25
N ASN A 41 38.91 4.19 9.72
CA ASN A 41 37.57 4.44 10.26
C ASN A 41 36.61 3.36 9.73
N ALA A 42 36.84 2.12 10.18
CA ALA A 42 35.91 1.02 9.95
C ALA A 42 34.54 1.41 10.51
N LEU A 43 33.61 1.75 9.62
CA LEU A 43 32.24 2.11 9.98
C LEU A 43 31.65 1.01 10.86
N LYS A 44 31.46 1.35 12.13
CA LYS A 44 30.97 0.43 13.15
C LYS A 44 29.60 -0.07 12.71
N VAL A 45 29.51 -1.32 12.26
CA VAL A 45 28.25 -1.93 11.83
C VAL A 45 27.31 -1.92 13.04
N ILE A 46 26.34 -1.01 13.01
CA ILE A 46 25.28 -0.96 14.03
C ILE A 46 24.42 -2.18 13.76
N GLN A 47 24.65 -3.25 14.53
CA GLN A 47 23.74 -4.38 14.54
C GLN A 47 22.38 -3.86 15.02
N LYS A 48 21.39 -3.96 14.13
CA LYS A 48 19.98 -3.75 14.49
C LYS A 48 19.66 -4.80 15.57
N PRO A 49 19.09 -4.43 16.73
CA PRO A 49 18.67 -5.41 17.71
C PRO A 49 17.68 -6.38 17.06
N ASP A 50 17.93 -7.69 17.19
CA ASP A 50 16.87 -8.70 17.09
C ASP A 50 15.85 -8.32 18.16
N GLN A 51 14.73 -7.68 17.78
CA GLN A 51 13.86 -6.99 18.74
C GLN A 51 13.47 -7.91 19.90
N PRO A 52 14.05 -7.72 21.10
CA PRO A 52 13.59 -8.43 22.27
C PRO A 52 12.28 -7.78 22.71
N LEU A 53 11.51 -8.50 23.52
CA LEU A 53 10.49 -7.86 24.34
C LEU A 53 11.16 -6.75 25.16
N THR A 54 10.50 -5.59 25.22
CA THR A 54 10.94 -4.41 25.98
C THR A 54 11.10 -4.69 27.47
N VAL A 55 10.41 -5.74 27.96
CA VAL A 55 10.50 -6.25 29.32
C VAL A 55 10.61 -7.79 29.30
N ALA A 56 11.27 -8.36 30.32
CA ALA A 56 11.28 -9.81 30.53
C ALA A 56 9.86 -10.36 30.75
N GLU A 57 9.58 -11.57 30.26
CA GLU A 57 8.27 -12.25 30.36
C GLU A 57 7.84 -12.62 31.80
N THR A 58 8.75 -12.48 32.76
CA THR A 58 8.63 -12.98 34.14
C THR A 58 8.68 -11.83 35.15
N ASN A 59 8.27 -12.14 36.40
CA ASN A 59 8.20 -11.18 37.51
C ASN A 59 7.28 -9.95 37.25
N PRO A 60 6.00 -10.17 36.89
CA PRO A 60 5.03 -9.07 36.76
C PRO A 60 4.75 -8.40 38.11
N ASN A 61 4.29 -7.15 38.08
CA ASN A 61 3.80 -6.44 39.27
C ASN A 61 2.71 -7.27 39.98
N PRO A 62 2.88 -7.64 41.26
CA PRO A 62 1.95 -8.54 41.93
C PRO A 62 0.49 -8.07 42.00
N GLY A 63 0.23 -6.76 42.14
CA GLY A 63 -1.12 -6.22 42.22
C GLY A 63 -1.83 -6.19 40.87
N SER A 64 -1.11 -5.83 39.81
CA SER A 64 -1.63 -5.88 38.44
C SER A 64 -1.82 -7.33 37.96
N GLN A 65 -0.89 -8.23 38.28
CA GLN A 65 -1.05 -9.67 37.99
C GLN A 65 -2.26 -10.27 38.72
N GLN A 66 -2.43 -10.00 40.02
CA GLN A 66 -3.59 -10.47 40.78
C GLN A 66 -4.92 -10.02 40.16
N SER A 67 -4.96 -8.82 39.59
CA SER A 67 -6.14 -8.30 38.88
C SER A 67 -6.44 -9.08 37.60
N VAL A 68 -5.40 -9.44 36.83
CA VAL A 68 -5.53 -10.30 35.64
C VAL A 68 -5.94 -11.72 36.01
N ASP A 69 -5.38 -12.30 37.08
CA ASP A 69 -5.73 -13.63 37.56
C ASP A 69 -7.21 -13.73 37.99
N GLN A 70 -7.71 -12.68 38.64
CA GLN A 70 -9.13 -12.54 39.00
C GLN A 70 -10.02 -12.43 37.76
N TYR A 71 -9.64 -11.60 36.77
CA TYR A 71 -10.35 -11.49 35.50
C TYR A 71 -10.43 -12.85 34.78
N LEU A 72 -9.31 -13.55 34.64
CA LEU A 72 -9.23 -14.89 34.03
C LEU A 72 -10.07 -15.92 34.80
N LYS A 73 -10.10 -15.86 36.14
CA LYS A 73 -10.99 -16.71 36.96
C LYS A 73 -12.47 -16.41 36.66
N GLY A 74 -12.82 -15.13 36.49
CA GLY A 74 -14.16 -14.69 36.08
C GLY A 74 -14.57 -15.18 34.68
N LEU A 75 -13.63 -15.23 33.72
CA LEU A 75 -13.86 -15.84 32.41
C LEU A 75 -14.12 -17.34 32.51
N SER A 76 -13.31 -18.08 33.28
CA SER A 76 -13.49 -19.52 33.48
C SER A 76 -14.80 -19.88 34.18
N ALA A 77 -15.26 -19.06 35.13
CA ALA A 77 -16.58 -19.24 35.76
C ALA A 77 -17.75 -19.09 34.76
N LYS A 78 -17.53 -18.47 33.60
CA LYS A 78 -18.49 -18.36 32.48
C LYS A 78 -18.26 -19.41 31.38
N GLY A 79 -17.42 -20.42 31.63
CA GLY A 79 -17.12 -21.50 30.67
C GLY A 79 -16.06 -21.18 29.61
N MET A 80 -15.37 -20.04 29.69
CA MET A 80 -14.31 -19.67 28.73
C MET A 80 -12.95 -20.25 29.12
N THR A 81 -12.21 -20.79 28.16
CA THR A 81 -10.88 -21.37 28.36
C THR A 81 -9.81 -20.29 28.51
N LYS A 82 -8.97 -20.39 29.56
CA LYS A 82 -7.83 -19.49 29.76
C LYS A 82 -6.76 -19.64 28.68
N THR A 83 -6.63 -20.84 28.11
CA THR A 83 -5.65 -21.18 27.05
C THR A 83 -5.81 -20.36 25.78
N ASN A 84 -7.01 -19.80 25.54
CA ASN A 84 -7.30 -19.01 24.35
C ASN A 84 -7.23 -17.50 24.63
N GLN A 85 -6.73 -17.09 25.81
CA GLN A 85 -6.54 -15.70 26.20
C GLN A 85 -5.04 -15.36 26.20
N GLY A 86 -4.67 -14.27 25.56
CA GLY A 86 -3.32 -13.69 25.64
C GLY A 86 -3.42 -12.30 26.25
N ILE A 87 -2.66 -12.05 27.31
CA ILE A 87 -2.62 -10.78 28.02
C ILE A 87 -1.15 -10.41 28.26
N TRP A 88 -0.76 -9.25 27.75
CA TRP A 88 0.52 -8.61 28.05
C TRP A 88 0.23 -7.15 28.39
N ILE A 89 0.68 -6.71 29.56
CA ILE A 89 0.53 -5.32 30.02
C ILE A 89 1.89 -4.87 30.52
N GLU A 90 2.46 -3.84 29.91
CA GLU A 90 3.73 -3.23 30.29
C GLU A 90 3.60 -1.70 30.42
N SER A 91 4.53 -1.10 31.16
CA SER A 91 4.70 0.35 31.21
C SER A 91 6.18 0.67 31.40
N GLY A 92 6.80 1.29 30.39
CA GLY A 92 8.25 1.49 30.36
C GLY A 92 9.00 0.15 30.35
N ASP A 93 9.83 -0.06 31.36
CA ASP A 93 10.60 -1.29 31.61
C ASP A 93 9.90 -2.28 32.56
N THR A 94 8.66 -1.97 32.99
CA THR A 94 7.95 -2.73 34.02
C THR A 94 6.83 -3.59 33.43
N LEU A 95 6.91 -4.90 33.65
CA LEU A 95 5.83 -5.84 33.34
C LEU A 95 4.76 -5.70 34.41
N LEU A 96 3.55 -5.30 34.01
CA LEU A 96 2.41 -5.16 34.93
C LEU A 96 1.65 -6.47 35.03
N ALA A 97 1.41 -7.17 33.91
CA ALA A 97 0.81 -8.49 33.93
C ALA A 97 1.16 -9.30 32.67
N ASN A 98 1.28 -10.62 32.84
CA ASN A 98 1.42 -11.57 31.73
C ASN A 98 0.49 -12.77 31.97
N HIS A 99 -0.24 -13.17 30.92
CA HIS A 99 -0.86 -14.48 30.79
C HIS A 99 -0.78 -14.89 29.33
N GLN A 100 0.13 -15.81 29.01
CA GLN A 100 0.37 -16.30 27.64
C GLN A 100 0.67 -15.18 26.61
N GLY A 101 1.25 -14.05 27.04
CA GLY A 101 1.47 -12.87 26.17
C GLY A 101 2.36 -13.12 24.95
N THR A 102 3.18 -14.17 24.98
CA THR A 102 4.07 -14.61 23.89
C THR A 102 3.52 -15.78 23.06
N ILE A 103 2.32 -16.29 23.37
CA ILE A 103 1.68 -17.34 22.59
C ILE A 103 0.94 -16.73 21.38
N PRO A 104 1.24 -17.15 20.14
CA PRO A 104 0.54 -16.63 18.96
C PRO A 104 -0.97 -16.93 18.99
N LEU A 105 -1.78 -15.88 18.83
CA LEU A 105 -3.23 -15.96 18.74
C LEU A 105 -3.75 -15.18 17.52
N PRO A 106 -4.95 -15.50 17.00
CA PRO A 106 -5.55 -14.75 15.89
C PRO A 106 -5.78 -13.28 16.26
N ALA A 107 -5.00 -12.37 15.65
CA ALA A 107 -5.05 -10.93 15.93
C ALA A 107 -6.34 -10.23 15.44
N ALA A 108 -7.12 -10.87 14.55
CA ALA A 108 -8.29 -10.27 13.90
C ALA A 108 -7.98 -8.86 13.36
N SER A 109 -8.82 -7.86 13.65
CA SER A 109 -8.61 -6.47 13.23
C SER A 109 -7.37 -5.79 13.83
N LEU A 110 -6.72 -6.34 14.87
CA LEU A 110 -5.43 -5.80 15.36
C LEU A 110 -4.32 -5.92 14.30
N THR A 111 -4.46 -6.84 13.33
CA THR A 111 -3.59 -6.93 12.14
C THR A 111 -3.46 -5.59 11.41
N LYS A 112 -4.52 -4.75 11.43
CA LYS A 112 -4.52 -3.42 10.82
C LYS A 112 -3.43 -2.50 11.39
N ALA A 113 -3.03 -2.66 12.66
CA ALA A 113 -1.95 -1.88 13.25
C ALA A 113 -0.59 -2.20 12.58
N ALA A 114 -0.28 -3.48 12.38
CA ALA A 114 0.92 -3.91 11.67
C ALA A 114 0.90 -3.47 10.19
N THR A 115 -0.24 -3.62 9.51
CA THR A 115 -0.40 -3.15 8.12
C THR A 115 -0.25 -1.62 8.01
N THR A 116 -0.79 -0.86 8.97
CA THR A 116 -0.64 0.60 9.06
C THR A 116 0.82 1.00 9.20
N LEU A 117 1.56 0.35 10.09
CA LEU A 117 3.00 0.59 10.27
C LEU A 117 3.79 0.27 8.98
N ALA A 118 3.51 -0.88 8.35
CA ALA A 118 4.16 -1.27 7.10
C ALA A 118 3.89 -0.28 5.95
N ALA A 119 2.63 0.15 5.77
CA ALA A 119 2.25 1.12 4.76
C ALA A 119 2.93 2.48 4.97
N LEU A 120 2.88 3.04 6.20
CA LEU A 120 3.54 4.30 6.53
C LEU A 120 5.06 4.25 6.36
N SER A 121 5.68 3.12 6.73
CA SER A 121 7.14 2.93 6.61
C SER A 121 7.60 2.77 5.16
N THR A 122 6.72 2.29 4.27
CA THR A 122 7.04 2.01 2.86
C THR A 122 6.75 3.20 1.95
N LEU A 123 5.63 3.88 2.17
CA LEU A 123 5.12 4.93 1.27
C LEU A 123 5.29 6.36 1.83
N GLY A 124 5.41 6.50 3.15
CA GLY A 124 5.39 7.79 3.85
C GLY A 124 3.96 8.30 4.14
N PRO A 125 3.77 9.13 5.19
CA PRO A 125 2.45 9.58 5.63
C PRO A 125 1.73 10.49 4.63
N ASP A 126 2.48 11.19 3.78
CA ASP A 126 1.97 12.16 2.79
C ASP A 126 1.68 11.54 1.42
N HIS A 127 1.89 10.22 1.25
CA HIS A 127 1.61 9.55 -0.01
C HIS A 127 0.14 9.68 -0.40
N GLN A 128 -0.13 9.98 -1.68
CA GLN A 128 -1.46 10.00 -2.26
C GLN A 128 -1.49 9.08 -3.49
N PHE A 129 -2.49 8.22 -3.56
CA PHE A 129 -2.83 7.51 -4.78
C PHE A 129 -3.45 8.51 -5.77
N ILE A 130 -3.21 8.30 -7.06
CA ILE A 130 -3.67 9.18 -8.15
C ILE A 130 -4.43 8.34 -9.17
N THR A 131 -5.74 8.50 -9.25
CA THR A 131 -6.57 7.89 -10.30
C THR A 131 -6.72 8.91 -11.44
N LYS A 132 -6.28 8.54 -12.64
CA LYS A 132 -6.31 9.43 -13.81
C LYS A 132 -7.49 9.08 -14.71
N PHE A 133 -8.07 10.11 -15.31
CA PHE A 133 -9.14 10.00 -16.30
C PHE A 133 -8.69 10.69 -17.58
N SER A 134 -8.84 10.00 -18.71
CA SER A 134 -8.37 10.44 -20.02
C SER A 134 -9.38 10.08 -21.13
N ALA A 135 -9.33 10.80 -22.25
CA ALA A 135 -10.15 10.54 -23.44
C ALA A 135 -9.33 9.91 -24.57
N THR A 136 -9.94 9.03 -25.38
CA THR A 136 -9.34 8.52 -26.64
C THR A 136 -9.74 9.33 -27.89
N GLY A 137 -10.60 10.34 -27.76
CA GLY A 137 -11.12 11.13 -28.88
C GLY A 137 -11.51 12.56 -28.50
N PRO A 138 -11.97 13.37 -29.46
CA PRO A 138 -12.33 14.77 -29.24
C PRO A 138 -13.61 14.91 -28.40
N ILE A 139 -13.75 16.06 -27.74
CA ILE A 139 -14.96 16.46 -27.00
C ILE A 139 -15.62 17.59 -27.77
N GLU A 140 -16.79 17.32 -28.35
CA GLU A 140 -17.52 18.29 -29.18
C GLU A 140 -18.96 18.43 -28.65
N ASN A 141 -19.40 19.67 -28.41
CA ASN A 141 -20.75 19.98 -27.89
C ASN A 141 -21.12 19.21 -26.60
N GLY A 142 -20.12 18.85 -25.80
CA GLY A 142 -20.27 18.05 -24.57
C GLY A 142 -20.34 16.54 -24.76
N VAL A 143 -20.06 16.04 -25.97
CA VAL A 143 -19.97 14.62 -26.30
C VAL A 143 -18.51 14.25 -26.53
N LEU A 144 -17.98 13.34 -25.71
CA LEU A 144 -16.71 12.66 -25.97
C LEU A 144 -16.93 11.59 -27.06
N GLN A 145 -16.33 11.82 -28.22
CA GLN A 145 -16.35 10.91 -29.38
C GLN A 145 -15.25 9.84 -29.23
N GLY A 146 -15.39 8.99 -28.22
CA GLY A 146 -14.40 7.98 -27.86
C GLY A 146 -14.73 7.31 -26.52
N ASP A 147 -13.74 6.63 -25.96
CA ASP A 147 -13.81 6.00 -24.65
C ASP A 147 -13.33 6.96 -23.54
N LEU A 148 -13.91 6.80 -22.35
CA LEU A 148 -13.36 7.37 -21.11
C LEU A 148 -12.45 6.31 -20.48
N VAL A 149 -11.16 6.62 -20.38
CA VAL A 149 -10.12 5.72 -19.87
C VAL A 149 -9.79 6.09 -18.43
N VAL A 150 -9.70 5.08 -17.57
CA VAL A 150 -9.40 5.20 -16.14
C VAL A 150 -8.13 4.42 -15.82
N GLU A 151 -7.06 5.13 -15.45
CA GLU A 151 -5.84 4.54 -14.91
C GLU A 151 -5.89 4.60 -13.38
N GLY A 152 -6.20 3.46 -12.76
CA GLY A 152 -6.14 3.31 -11.30
C GLY A 152 -4.70 3.16 -10.81
N SER A 153 -4.41 3.67 -9.61
CA SER A 153 -3.12 3.45 -8.91
C SER A 153 -3.29 2.63 -7.62
N GLU A 154 -4.28 1.72 -7.61
CA GLU A 154 -4.61 0.87 -6.46
C GLU A 154 -5.09 1.62 -5.21
N ASP A 155 -5.69 2.81 -5.38
CA ASP A 155 -6.34 3.57 -4.30
C ASP A 155 -7.38 2.69 -3.54
N PRO A 156 -7.15 2.37 -2.26
CA PRO A 156 -8.05 1.53 -1.48
C PRO A 156 -9.30 2.26 -0.97
N PHE A 157 -9.39 3.58 -1.14
CA PHE A 157 -10.49 4.41 -0.62
C PHE A 157 -11.17 5.28 -1.69
N PHE A 158 -11.16 4.85 -2.95
CA PHE A 158 -12.02 5.44 -3.98
C PHE A 158 -13.47 4.97 -3.74
N VAL A 159 -14.34 5.82 -3.21
CA VAL A 159 -15.74 5.48 -2.89
C VAL A 159 -16.73 6.31 -3.70
N TRP A 160 -18.01 6.33 -3.32
CA TRP A 160 -19.04 7.06 -4.06
C TRP A 160 -18.74 8.56 -4.13
N GLU A 161 -18.21 9.16 -3.08
CA GLU A 161 -17.84 10.58 -3.02
C GLU A 161 -16.78 10.94 -4.07
N GLU A 162 -15.72 10.16 -4.22
CA GLU A 162 -14.68 10.40 -5.23
C GLU A 162 -15.25 10.25 -6.64
N ALA A 163 -16.15 9.28 -6.88
CA ALA A 163 -16.84 9.16 -8.16
C ALA A 163 -17.77 10.37 -8.45
N ILE A 164 -18.45 10.91 -7.43
CA ILE A 164 -19.29 12.11 -7.52
C ILE A 164 -18.42 13.35 -7.83
N VAL A 165 -17.29 13.50 -7.13
CA VAL A 165 -16.31 14.58 -7.35
C VAL A 165 -15.77 14.54 -8.78
N VAL A 166 -15.31 13.37 -9.24
CA VAL A 166 -14.80 13.19 -10.61
C VAL A 166 -15.90 13.45 -11.65
N GLY A 167 -17.11 12.96 -11.42
CA GLY A 167 -18.24 13.21 -12.32
C GLY A 167 -18.52 14.72 -12.46
N ASN A 168 -18.48 15.44 -11.35
CA ASN A 168 -18.67 16.89 -11.34
C ASN A 168 -17.52 17.64 -12.03
N GLN A 169 -16.27 17.19 -11.86
CA GLN A 169 -15.10 17.74 -12.58
C GLN A 169 -15.20 17.50 -14.09
N LEU A 170 -15.59 16.31 -14.52
CA LEU A 170 -15.81 15.98 -15.94
C LEU A 170 -16.98 16.79 -16.54
N ASN A 171 -18.07 17.01 -15.78
CA ASN A 171 -19.14 17.93 -16.20
C ASN A 171 -18.67 19.40 -16.27
N GLN A 172 -17.75 19.85 -15.41
CA GLN A 172 -17.12 21.18 -15.50
C GLN A 172 -16.24 21.33 -16.75
N LEU A 173 -15.64 20.25 -17.25
CA LEU A 173 -15.00 20.18 -18.58
C LEU A 173 -16.01 20.14 -19.74
N GLY A 174 -17.32 20.27 -19.45
CA GLY A 174 -18.40 20.26 -20.43
C GLY A 174 -18.86 18.87 -20.87
N ILE A 175 -18.20 17.79 -20.44
CA ILE A 175 -18.51 16.41 -20.84
C ILE A 175 -19.84 15.99 -20.20
N LYS A 176 -20.81 15.60 -21.03
CA LYS A 176 -22.15 15.09 -20.64
C LYS A 176 -22.40 13.68 -21.16
N GLN A 177 -21.76 13.30 -22.26
CA GLN A 177 -21.90 11.99 -22.86
C GLN A 177 -20.55 11.44 -23.34
N VAL A 178 -20.39 10.12 -23.25
CA VAL A 178 -19.29 9.35 -23.83
C VAL A 178 -19.92 8.36 -24.80
N THR A 179 -19.55 8.41 -26.09
CA THR A 179 -20.12 7.52 -27.11
C THR A 179 -19.54 6.11 -27.06
N GLY A 180 -18.28 5.98 -26.61
CA GLY A 180 -17.61 4.72 -26.36
C GLY A 180 -17.83 4.18 -24.94
N ASN A 181 -16.85 3.42 -24.49
CA ASN A 181 -16.84 2.60 -23.28
C ASN A 181 -16.27 3.37 -22.08
N LEU A 182 -16.41 2.76 -20.91
CA LEU A 182 -15.54 3.06 -19.76
C LEU A 182 -14.43 2.00 -19.71
N VAL A 183 -13.20 2.40 -20.00
CA VAL A 183 -12.05 1.49 -20.10
C VAL A 183 -11.20 1.59 -18.84
N ILE A 184 -11.16 0.52 -18.05
CA ILE A 184 -10.33 0.43 -16.86
C ILE A 184 -8.97 -0.17 -17.23
N VAL A 185 -7.89 0.53 -16.91
CA VAL A 185 -6.52 0.09 -17.15
C VAL A 185 -5.97 -0.59 -15.89
N GLY A 186 -5.62 -1.86 -16.01
CA GLY A 186 -5.01 -2.65 -14.94
C GLY A 186 -5.94 -2.86 -13.74
N LYS A 187 -5.46 -2.51 -12.54
CA LYS A 187 -6.21 -2.64 -11.29
C LYS A 187 -6.92 -1.34 -10.95
N PHE A 188 -8.18 -1.46 -10.58
CA PHE A 188 -8.98 -0.37 -10.02
C PHE A 188 -9.90 -0.94 -8.95
N TYR A 189 -10.02 -0.22 -7.84
CA TYR A 189 -10.82 -0.58 -6.68
C TYR A 189 -11.84 0.52 -6.45
N MET A 190 -13.08 0.15 -6.14
CA MET A 190 -14.11 1.12 -5.78
C MET A 190 -15.11 0.51 -4.80
N ASN A 191 -15.47 1.25 -3.74
CA ASN A 191 -16.41 0.79 -2.71
C ASN A 191 -16.10 -0.63 -2.20
N PHE A 192 -14.82 -0.91 -1.96
CA PHE A 192 -14.29 -2.20 -1.48
C PHE A 192 -14.47 -3.40 -2.44
N GLU A 193 -14.95 -3.20 -3.67
CA GLU A 193 -14.94 -4.21 -4.72
C GLU A 193 -13.56 -4.25 -5.40
N SER A 194 -12.96 -5.45 -5.45
CA SER A 194 -11.59 -5.66 -5.92
C SER A 194 -11.50 -6.09 -7.39
N LEU A 195 -12.62 -6.48 -8.00
CA LEU A 195 -12.68 -6.89 -9.40
C LEU A 195 -12.86 -5.66 -10.32
N PRO A 196 -11.88 -5.32 -11.18
CA PRO A 196 -11.89 -4.04 -11.92
C PRO A 196 -13.13 -3.84 -12.81
N LEU A 197 -13.69 -4.90 -13.39
CA LEU A 197 -14.91 -4.84 -14.20
C LEU A 197 -16.14 -4.40 -13.38
N LYS A 198 -16.25 -4.88 -12.14
CA LYS A 198 -17.33 -4.49 -11.23
C LYS A 198 -17.08 -3.12 -10.61
N ALA A 199 -15.84 -2.82 -10.19
CA ALA A 199 -15.44 -1.50 -9.71
C ALA A 199 -15.71 -0.43 -10.79
N GLY A 200 -15.38 -0.69 -12.05
CA GLY A 200 -15.74 0.16 -13.18
C GLY A 200 -17.25 0.27 -13.43
N THR A 201 -18.03 -0.77 -13.12
CA THR A 201 -19.50 -0.71 -13.19
C THR A 201 -20.07 0.22 -12.11
N LEU A 202 -19.54 0.16 -10.89
CA LEU A 202 -19.87 1.09 -9.81
C LEU A 202 -19.45 2.52 -10.18
N LEU A 203 -18.29 2.71 -10.81
CA LEU A 203 -17.82 4.01 -11.29
C LEU A 203 -18.76 4.58 -12.36
N LYS A 204 -19.15 3.78 -13.35
CA LYS A 204 -20.13 4.17 -14.38
C LYS A 204 -21.47 4.61 -13.76
N GLN A 205 -21.89 3.99 -12.65
CA GLN A 205 -23.05 4.46 -11.89
C GLN A 205 -22.77 5.77 -11.15
N GLY A 206 -21.65 5.86 -10.42
CA GLY A 206 -21.27 7.03 -9.62
C GLY A 206 -21.17 8.32 -10.44
N LEU A 207 -20.66 8.23 -11.67
CA LEU A 207 -20.56 9.33 -12.64
C LEU A 207 -21.92 9.83 -13.18
N ASN A 208 -23.04 9.15 -12.88
CA ASN A 208 -24.37 9.51 -13.37
C ASN A 208 -25.46 9.37 -12.29
N GLY A 209 -25.84 10.50 -11.70
CA GLY A 209 -26.87 10.64 -10.67
C GLY A 209 -28.26 10.16 -11.06
N LYS A 210 -28.55 9.98 -12.35
CA LYS A 210 -29.80 9.36 -12.83
C LYS A 210 -29.84 7.84 -12.68
N SER A 211 -28.70 7.20 -12.40
CA SER A 211 -28.55 5.75 -12.27
C SER A 211 -27.96 5.29 -10.94
N TRP A 212 -27.96 6.16 -9.93
CA TRP A 212 -27.40 5.83 -8.61
C TRP A 212 -28.16 4.70 -7.90
N PRO A 213 -27.47 3.66 -7.40
CA PRO A 213 -28.06 2.72 -6.46
C PRO A 213 -28.35 3.41 -5.12
N PRO A 214 -29.23 2.86 -4.26
CA PRO A 214 -29.55 3.45 -2.96
C PRO A 214 -28.33 3.78 -2.09
N ALA A 215 -27.27 2.98 -2.17
CA ALA A 215 -26.02 3.24 -1.45
C ALA A 215 -25.32 4.54 -1.89
N ALA A 216 -25.30 4.84 -3.19
CA ALA A 216 -24.74 6.08 -3.71
C ALA A 216 -25.60 7.29 -3.36
N GLU A 217 -26.94 7.13 -3.40
CA GLU A 217 -27.88 8.18 -2.98
C GLU A 217 -27.75 8.50 -1.48
N THR A 218 -27.66 7.48 -0.61
CA THR A 218 -27.39 7.65 0.83
C THR A 218 -26.09 8.41 1.07
N GLN A 219 -25.04 8.09 0.31
CA GLN A 219 -23.74 8.71 0.52
C GLN A 219 -23.65 10.14 -0.06
N TYR A 220 -24.35 10.41 -1.16
CA TYR A 220 -24.52 11.79 -1.65
C TYR A 220 -25.19 12.71 -0.60
N GLN A 221 -26.11 12.18 0.22
CA GLN A 221 -26.76 12.96 1.29
C GLN A 221 -25.81 13.37 2.42
N THR A 222 -24.60 12.80 2.51
CA THR A 222 -23.56 13.23 3.47
C THR A 222 -22.69 14.36 2.94
N LEU A 223 -22.80 14.71 1.66
CA LEU A 223 -22.01 15.77 1.03
C LEU A 223 -22.53 17.18 1.37
N PRO A 224 -21.72 18.23 1.22
CA PRO A 224 -22.13 19.60 1.50
C PRO A 224 -23.41 20.01 0.73
N PRO A 225 -24.34 20.76 1.35
CA PRO A 225 -25.53 21.27 0.66
C PRO A 225 -25.18 22.03 -0.62
N GLY A 226 -25.90 21.73 -1.71
CA GLY A 226 -25.65 22.33 -3.03
C GLY A 226 -24.53 21.66 -3.85
N THR A 227 -23.92 20.56 -3.38
CA THR A 227 -23.06 19.71 -4.22
C THR A 227 -23.83 19.32 -5.49
N PRO A 228 -23.28 19.51 -6.70
CA PRO A 228 -23.98 19.11 -7.93
C PRO A 228 -24.11 17.59 -8.06
N ARG A 229 -25.14 17.14 -8.79
CA ARG A 229 -25.29 15.75 -9.22
C ARG A 229 -24.68 15.61 -10.62
N PRO A 230 -23.65 14.77 -10.82
CA PRO A 230 -23.07 14.57 -12.13
C PRO A 230 -24.00 13.77 -13.05
N GLU A 231 -24.00 14.07 -14.34
CA GLU A 231 -24.87 13.44 -15.33
C GLU A 231 -24.11 12.96 -16.57
N ILE A 232 -23.12 12.08 -16.40
CA ILE A 232 -22.31 11.56 -17.51
C ILE A 232 -22.91 10.28 -18.07
N ALA A 233 -23.55 10.38 -19.24
CA ALA A 233 -24.07 9.22 -19.96
C ALA A 233 -22.96 8.50 -20.73
N ILE A 234 -22.51 7.33 -20.24
CA ILE A 234 -21.58 6.46 -20.98
C ILE A 234 -22.38 5.40 -21.76
N ALA A 235 -22.33 5.44 -23.08
CA ALA A 235 -23.13 4.57 -23.95
C ALA A 235 -22.59 3.12 -24.00
N GLY A 236 -21.27 2.95 -24.15
CA GLY A 236 -20.60 1.66 -24.22
C GLY A 236 -20.55 0.90 -22.88
N SER A 237 -19.95 -0.29 -22.91
CA SER A 237 -19.82 -1.15 -21.73
C SER A 237 -18.66 -0.69 -20.82
N VAL A 238 -18.47 -1.39 -19.70
CA VAL A 238 -17.21 -1.33 -18.95
C VAL A 238 -16.28 -2.39 -19.54
N GLN A 239 -15.04 -2.01 -19.81
CA GLN A 239 -13.99 -2.90 -20.29
C GLN A 239 -12.78 -2.85 -19.36
N VAL A 240 -11.97 -3.91 -19.34
CA VAL A 240 -10.72 -3.96 -18.57
C VAL A 240 -9.59 -4.34 -19.52
N VAL A 241 -8.54 -3.53 -19.55
CA VAL A 241 -7.36 -3.73 -20.42
C VAL A 241 -6.09 -3.76 -19.58
N ALA A 242 -5.07 -4.51 -20.03
CA ALA A 242 -3.81 -4.65 -19.30
C ALA A 242 -2.90 -3.41 -19.39
N SER A 243 -3.06 -2.61 -20.44
CA SER A 243 -2.24 -1.43 -20.76
C SER A 243 -3.13 -0.32 -21.32
N PRO A 244 -2.77 0.97 -21.13
CA PRO A 244 -3.55 2.08 -21.67
C PRO A 244 -3.52 2.09 -23.21
N PRO A 245 -4.59 2.54 -23.89
CA PRO A 245 -4.55 2.87 -25.31
C PRO A 245 -3.54 3.98 -25.63
N ASP A 246 -3.11 4.06 -26.88
CA ASP A 246 -2.24 5.14 -27.35
C ASP A 246 -2.98 6.51 -27.41
N ASN A 247 -2.20 7.60 -27.38
CA ASN A 247 -2.66 8.98 -27.64
C ASN A 247 -3.76 9.53 -26.70
N LEU A 248 -3.79 9.08 -25.44
CA LEU A 248 -4.71 9.56 -24.41
C LEU A 248 -4.60 11.08 -24.17
N GLN A 249 -5.75 11.76 -24.19
CA GLN A 249 -5.90 13.16 -23.80
C GLN A 249 -6.26 13.25 -22.31
N PRO A 250 -5.40 13.78 -21.42
CA PRO A 250 -5.70 13.84 -19.99
C PRO A 250 -6.87 14.79 -19.68
N LEU A 251 -7.78 14.36 -18.80
CA LEU A 251 -8.95 15.14 -18.39
C LEU A 251 -8.88 15.52 -16.90
N VAL A 252 -8.83 14.51 -16.02
CA VAL A 252 -8.93 14.67 -14.57
C VAL A 252 -7.89 13.82 -13.86
N ARG A 253 -7.36 14.32 -12.75
CA ARG A 253 -6.55 13.55 -11.79
C ARG A 253 -7.21 13.63 -10.43
N GLN A 254 -7.75 12.53 -9.95
CA GLN A 254 -8.30 12.42 -8.60
C GLN A 254 -7.21 11.91 -7.66
N TYR A 255 -6.94 12.65 -6.60
CA TYR A 255 -5.98 12.30 -5.57
C TYR A 255 -6.72 11.73 -4.37
N SER A 256 -6.20 10.65 -3.78
CA SER A 256 -6.71 10.10 -2.52
C SER A 256 -6.47 11.09 -1.36
N PHE A 257 -7.02 10.80 -0.18
CA PHE A 257 -6.48 11.40 1.06
C PHE A 257 -4.98 11.06 1.21
N PRO A 258 -4.17 11.92 1.85
CA PRO A 258 -2.82 11.55 2.29
C PRO A 258 -2.88 10.28 3.14
N LEU A 259 -1.89 9.40 2.99
CA LEU A 259 -1.92 8.03 3.52
C LEU A 259 -2.21 7.97 5.03
N ALA A 260 -1.71 8.92 5.81
CA ALA A 260 -2.03 9.01 7.25
C ALA A 260 -3.55 9.19 7.53
N GLU A 261 -4.25 10.01 6.75
CA GLU A 261 -5.70 10.20 6.87
C GLU A 261 -6.50 9.06 6.23
N LEU A 262 -5.99 8.50 5.12
CA LEU A 262 -6.57 7.31 4.49
C LEU A 262 -6.55 6.12 5.46
N LEU A 263 -5.44 5.88 6.15
CA LEU A 263 -5.32 4.78 7.12
C LEU A 263 -6.22 5.00 8.35
N LYS A 264 -6.39 6.25 8.82
CA LYS A 264 -7.39 6.59 9.85
C LYS A 264 -8.82 6.25 9.41
N LYS A 265 -9.17 6.49 8.14
CA LYS A 265 -10.48 6.12 7.58
C LYS A 265 -10.62 4.60 7.47
N MET A 266 -9.65 3.91 6.87
CA MET A 266 -9.66 2.46 6.70
C MET A 266 -9.67 1.67 8.01
N ASN A 267 -9.07 2.20 9.09
CA ASN A 267 -9.05 1.56 10.40
C ASN A 267 -10.34 1.76 11.23
N ARG A 268 -11.35 2.47 10.70
CA ARG A 268 -12.68 2.62 11.33
C ARG A 268 -13.71 1.59 10.82
N TYR A 269 -13.40 0.88 9.74
CA TYR A 269 -14.12 -0.28 9.22
C TYR A 269 -13.39 -1.57 9.62
#